data_AF-A0A956L8P9-F1
#
_entry.id   AF-A0A956L8P9-F1
#
_cell.length_a   1.000
_cell.length_b   1.000
_cell.length_c   1.000
_cell.angle_alpha   90.00
_cell.angle_beta   90.00
_cell.angle_gamma   90.00
#
_symmetry.space_group_name_H-M   'P 1'
#
loop_
_entity.id
_entity.type
_entity.pdbx_description
1 polymer ?
#
loop_
_entity_poly.entity_id
_entity_poly.type
_entity_poly.pdbx_seq_one_letter_code
_entity_poly.pdbx_strand_id
1 'polypeptide(L)'
;LERNRRLFGIAYAIDQLGDIYLVGRIPAAAVSEQLLDQVLGAVLSEADGSFNIILELGFRSSIEKEWRWRLSRGESTANLAAFEHLRPGQG
;
A
#
# COMPACT_ATOMS: atom_id res chain seq x y z
N LEU A 1 -7.35 1.62 -9.59
CA LEU A 1 -8.73 1.80 -9.09
C LEU A 1 -9.66 0.60 -9.35
N GLU A 2 -9.34 -0.32 -10.27
CA GLU A 2 -10.20 -1.49 -10.57
C GLU A 2 -10.56 -2.35 -9.34
N ARG A 3 -9.67 -2.42 -8.34
CA ARG A 3 -9.90 -3.11 -7.06
C ARG A 3 -11.14 -2.58 -6.31
N ASN A 4 -11.49 -1.30 -6.43
CA ASN A 4 -12.63 -0.70 -5.73
C ASN A 4 -13.96 -1.44 -5.99
N ARG A 5 -14.08 -2.11 -7.14
CA ARG A 5 -15.30 -2.88 -7.50
C ARG A 5 -15.53 -4.11 -6.61
N ARG A 6 -14.51 -4.55 -5.88
CA ARG A 6 -14.55 -5.75 -5.02
C ARG A 6 -14.52 -5.41 -3.54
N LEU A 7 -14.37 -4.13 -3.19
CA LEU A 7 -14.25 -3.68 -1.82
C LEU A 7 -15.63 -3.41 -1.21
N PHE A 8 -15.81 -3.87 0.03
CA PHE A 8 -17.04 -3.65 0.79
C PHE A 8 -16.85 -2.50 1.78
N GLY A 9 -17.70 -1.48 1.70
CA GLY A 9 -17.71 -0.36 2.67
C GLY A 9 -16.52 0.61 2.60
N ILE A 10 -15.50 0.29 1.79
CA ILE A 10 -14.27 1.08 1.59
C ILE A 10 -13.90 1.18 0.11
N ALA A 11 -13.10 2.17 -0.25
CA ALA A 11 -12.54 2.33 -1.59
C ALA A 11 -11.17 3.01 -1.53
N TYR A 12 -10.30 2.71 -2.50
CA TYR A 12 -9.09 3.49 -2.73
C TYR A 12 -9.44 4.87 -3.30
N ALA A 13 -8.80 5.89 -2.76
CA ALA A 13 -8.82 7.26 -3.25
C ALA A 13 -7.38 7.79 -3.39
N ILE A 14 -7.19 8.76 -4.26
CA ILE A 14 -5.92 9.44 -4.46
C ILE A 14 -6.18 10.95 -4.32
N ASP A 15 -5.33 11.66 -3.60
CA ASP A 15 -5.42 13.12 -3.50
C ASP A 15 -4.68 13.83 -4.65
N GLN A 16 -4.54 15.15 -4.54
CA GLN A 16 -3.86 15.96 -5.57
C GLN A 16 -2.33 15.81 -5.55
N LEU A 17 -1.76 15.34 -4.43
CA LEU A 17 -0.32 15.12 -4.26
C LEU A 17 0.10 13.71 -4.69
N GLY A 18 -0.88 12.81 -4.92
CA GLY A 18 -0.64 11.42 -5.32
C GLY A 18 -0.65 10.45 -4.14
N ASP A 19 -0.99 10.90 -2.94
CA ASP A 19 -1.10 10.05 -1.77
C ASP A 19 -2.31 9.12 -1.90
N ILE A 20 -2.11 7.86 -1.54
CA ILE A 20 -3.11 6.81 -1.67
C ILE A 20 -3.79 6.56 -0.32
N TYR A 21 -5.11 6.63 -0.30
CA TYR A 21 -5.94 6.47 0.88
C TYR A 21 -6.90 5.31 0.72
N LEU A 22 -7.29 4.71 1.84
CA LEU A 22 -8.42 3.81 1.92
C LEU A 22 -9.54 4.49 2.71
N VAL A 23 -10.66 4.74 2.06
CA VAL A 23 -11.74 5.57 2.60
C VAL A 23 -13.01 4.76 2.74
N GLY A 24 -13.58 4.75 3.95
CA GLY A 24 -14.92 4.23 4.22
C GLY A 24 -15.90 5.36 4.58
N ARG A 25 -17.17 5.22 4.18
CA ARG A 25 -18.25 6.14 4.57
C ARG A 25 -19.45 5.35 5.06
N ILE A 26 -19.81 5.57 6.32
CA ILE A 26 -20.90 4.86 6.99
C ILE A 26 -21.90 5.89 7.52
N PRO A 27 -23.20 5.79 7.19
CA PRO A 27 -24.22 6.64 7.81
C PRO A 27 -24.24 6.41 9.33
N ALA A 28 -24.31 7.49 10.11
CA ALA A 28 -24.29 7.40 11.58
C ALA A 28 -25.37 6.44 12.14
N ALA A 29 -26.56 6.44 11.54
CA ALA A 29 -27.67 5.56 11.93
C ALA A 29 -27.42 4.07 11.64
N ALA A 30 -26.47 3.74 10.77
CA ALA A 30 -26.11 2.36 10.41
C ALA A 30 -24.88 1.85 11.20
N VAL A 31 -24.30 2.67 12.08
CA VAL A 31 -23.13 2.28 12.88
C VAL A 31 -23.55 1.19 13.87
N SER A 32 -22.93 0.03 13.74
CA SER A 32 -23.01 -1.09 14.68
C SER A 32 -21.63 -1.70 14.86
N GLU A 33 -21.43 -2.43 15.96
CA GLU A 33 -20.18 -3.15 16.22
C GLU A 33 -19.84 -4.10 15.08
N GLN A 34 -20.83 -4.82 14.54
CA GLN A 34 -20.62 -5.78 13.46
C GLN A 34 -20.20 -5.09 12.15
N LEU A 35 -20.80 -3.96 11.81
CA LEU A 35 -20.42 -3.23 10.60
C LEU A 35 -19.02 -2.62 10.74
N LEU A 36 -18.70 -2.08 11.91
CA LEU A 36 -17.37 -1.55 12.18
C LEU A 36 -16.30 -2.64 12.08
N ASP A 37 -16.54 -3.81 12.68
CA ASP A 37 -15.62 -4.95 12.61
C ASP A 37 -15.37 -5.38 11.15
N GLN A 38 -16.43 -5.51 10.35
CA GLN A 38 -16.29 -5.86 8.93
C GLN A 38 -15.49 -4.82 8.14
N VAL A 39 -15.77 -3.54 8.34
CA VAL A 39 -15.09 -2.45 7.63
C VAL A 39 -13.62 -2.37 8.05
N LEU A 40 -13.32 -2.45 9.35
CA LEU A 40 -11.95 -2.43 9.86
C LEU A 40 -11.17 -3.69 9.45
N GLY A 41 -11.81 -4.85 9.41
CA GLY A 41 -11.23 -6.08 8.88
C GLY A 41 -10.89 -5.96 7.38
N ALA A 42 -11.77 -5.36 6.59
CA ALA A 42 -11.51 -5.08 5.19
C ALA A 42 -10.36 -4.08 5.01
N VAL A 43 -10.24 -3.07 5.89
CA VAL A 43 -9.12 -2.13 5.91
C VAL A 43 -7.80 -2.85 6.18
N LEU A 44 -7.74 -3.67 7.23
CA LEU A 44 -6.54 -4.43 7.57
C LEU A 44 -6.12 -5.35 6.42
N SER A 45 -7.07 -6.09 5.85
CA SER A 45 -6.77 -7.04 4.78
C SER A 45 -6.25 -6.36 3.51
N GLU A 46 -6.80 -5.21 3.12
CA GLU A 46 -6.32 -4.47 1.95
C GLU A 46 -5.02 -3.71 2.22
N ALA A 47 -4.83 -3.22 3.44
CA ALA A 47 -3.55 -2.61 3.83
C ALA A 47 -2.43 -3.64 3.69
N ASP A 48 -2.57 -4.82 4.30
CA ASP A 48 -1.55 -5.87 4.24
C ASP A 48 -1.35 -6.41 2.81
N GLY A 49 -2.44 -6.63 2.06
CA GLY A 49 -2.39 -7.24 0.73
C GLY A 49 -1.90 -6.31 -0.39
N SER A 50 -2.04 -4.99 -0.23
CA SER A 50 -1.72 -4.02 -1.28
C SER A 50 -0.52 -3.13 -0.96
N PHE A 51 0.03 -3.20 0.26
CA PHE A 51 1.10 -2.32 0.72
C PHE A 51 2.29 -2.25 -0.24
N ASN A 52 2.90 -3.39 -0.57
CA ASN A 52 4.09 -3.43 -1.43
C ASN A 52 3.79 -2.94 -2.85
N ILE A 53 2.61 -3.27 -3.39
CA ILE A 53 2.20 -2.82 -4.72
C ILE A 53 2.05 -1.29 -4.74
N ILE A 54 1.41 -0.73 -3.73
CA ILE A 54 1.21 0.72 -3.58
C ILE A 54 2.54 1.43 -3.39
N LEU A 55 3.41 0.91 -2.52
CA LEU A 55 4.76 1.41 -2.30
C LEU A 55 5.58 1.43 -3.57
N GLU A 56 5.57 0.34 -4.33
CA GLU A 56 6.28 0.29 -5.60
C GLU A 56 5.72 1.29 -6.61
N LEU A 57 4.39 1.41 -6.75
CA LEU A 57 3.79 2.35 -7.68
C LEU A 57 4.12 3.81 -7.35
N GLY A 58 4.06 4.20 -6.08
CA GLY A 58 4.32 5.57 -5.64
C GLY A 58 5.80 5.91 -5.46
N PHE A 59 6.63 4.92 -5.14
CA PHE A 59 8.00 5.14 -4.69
C PHE A 59 9.06 4.33 -5.45
N ARG A 60 8.75 3.75 -6.62
CA ARG A 60 9.72 2.99 -7.44
C ARG A 60 11.10 3.64 -7.49
N SER A 61 11.17 4.91 -7.90
CA SER A 61 12.45 5.61 -8.08
C SER A 61 13.20 5.81 -6.75
N SER A 62 12.49 6.01 -5.65
CA SER A 62 13.06 6.09 -4.31
C SER A 62 13.57 4.74 -3.83
N ILE A 63 12.82 3.65 -4.08
CA ILE A 63 13.23 2.28 -3.74
C ILE A 63 14.51 1.88 -4.51
N GLU A 64 14.60 2.20 -5.80
CA GLU A 64 15.82 1.97 -6.59
C GLU A 64 17.02 2.80 -6.09
N LYS A 65 16.79 4.04 -5.63
CA LYS A 65 17.84 4.87 -5.03
C LYS A 65 18.32 4.28 -3.70
N GLU A 66 17.39 3.82 -2.87
CA GLU A 66 17.69 3.15 -1.59
C GLU A 66 18.52 1.87 -1.83
N TRP A 67 18.15 1.06 -2.83
CA TRP A 67 18.95 -0.07 -3.28
C TRP A 67 20.40 0.33 -3.61
N ARG A 68 20.59 1.34 -4.47
CA ARG A 68 21.93 1.83 -4.85
C ARG A 68 22.70 2.32 -3.63
N TRP A 69 22.05 3.07 -2.75
CA TRP A 69 22.65 3.61 -1.53
C TRP A 69 23.14 2.50 -0.61
N ARG A 70 22.29 1.51 -0.31
CA ARG A 70 22.65 0.37 0.56
C ARG A 70 23.78 -0.46 -0.02
N LEU A 71 23.70 -0.83 -1.30
CA LEU A 71 24.74 -1.61 -1.98
C LEU A 71 26.09 -0.88 -2.00
N SER A 72 26.10 0.44 -2.25
CA SER A 72 27.33 1.23 -2.26
C SER A 72 28.04 1.33 -0.91
N ARG A 73 27.34 1.05 0.19
CA ARG A 73 27.82 1.19 1.57
C ARG A 73 27.93 -0.13 2.32
N GLY A 74 27.50 -1.24 1.72
CA GLY A 74 27.45 -2.54 2.39
C GLY A 74 26.37 -2.63 3.48
N GLU A 75 25.34 -1.80 3.40
CA GLU A 75 24.21 -1.81 4.34
C GLU A 75 23.27 -2.99 4.08
N SER A 76 22.58 -3.46 5.12
CA SER A 76 21.63 -4.57 5.00
C SER A 76 20.47 -4.25 4.05
N THR A 77 20.16 -5.15 3.11
CA THR A 77 19.06 -5.01 2.15
C THR A 77 17.80 -5.80 2.55
N ALA A 78 17.74 -6.33 3.77
CA ALA A 78 16.63 -7.20 4.21
C ALA A 78 15.25 -6.53 4.06
N ASN A 79 15.15 -5.23 4.35
CA ASN A 79 13.89 -4.47 4.22
C ASN A 79 13.47 -4.24 2.76
N LEU A 80 14.36 -4.50 1.80
CA LEU A 80 14.09 -4.38 0.36
C LEU A 80 13.76 -5.74 -0.27
N ALA A 81 13.70 -6.83 0.50
CA ALA A 81 13.48 -8.18 -0.02
C ALA A 81 12.18 -8.31 -0.85
N ALA A 82 11.12 -7.58 -0.47
CA ALA A 82 9.87 -7.54 -1.23
C ALA A 82 9.97 -6.81 -2.59
N PHE A 83 11.09 -6.13 -2.84
CA PHE A 83 11.37 -5.31 -4.03
C PHE A 83 12.67 -5.75 -4.72
N GLU A 84 13.05 -7.03 -4.62
CA GLU A 84 14.29 -7.57 -5.22
C GLU A 84 14.33 -7.36 -6.75
N HIS A 85 13.18 -7.36 -7.43
CA HIS A 85 13.09 -7.09 -8.86
C HIS A 85 13.43 -5.64 -9.25
N LEU A 86 13.54 -4.73 -8.28
CA LEU A 86 13.99 -3.34 -8.47
C LEU A 86 15.49 -3.18 -8.20
N ARG A 87 16.21 -4.28 -7.90
CA ARG A 87 17.63 -4.23 -7.59
C ARG A 87 18.45 -3.81 -8.82
N PRO A 88 19.34 -2.79 -8.69
CA PRO A 88 20.21 -2.35 -9.78
C PRO A 88 21.10 -3.49 -10.29
N GLY A 89 21.23 -3.61 -11.61
CA GLY A 89 22.05 -4.65 -12.26
C GLY A 89 21.28 -5.93 -12.63
N GLN A 90 19.97 -6.00 -12.36
CA GLN A 90 19.07 -6.91 -13.04
C GLN A 90 18.39 -6.17 -14.21
N GLY A 91 19.05 -6.15 -15.37
CA GLY A 91 18.61 -5.44 -16.58
C GLY A 91 19.73 -4.67 -17.26
#